data_AF-A0A2A4SFA5-F1
#
_entry.id   AF-A0A2A4SFA5-F1
#
_cell.length_a   1.000
_cell.length_b   1.000
_cell.length_c   1.000
_cell.angle_alpha   90.00
_cell.angle_beta   90.00
_cell.angle_gamma   90.00
#
_symmetry.space_group_name_H-M   'P 1'
#
loop_
_entity.id
_entity.type
_entity.pdbx_description
1 polymer ?
#
loop_
_entity_poly.entity_id
_entity_poly.type
_entity_poly.pdbx_seq_one_letter_code
_entity_poly.pdbx_strand_id
1 'polypeptide(L)'
;MTSASRPSVAQVIDEYGKCLELVSMDPHFHDISVGLYLKDGVCTLWSFSNKPGLEERISAIRDQFVALGGLTPIEDTHDKIRFLCGDLHLRALRFLLAQAVGKSPDFSPEGDGLSIRDTKTKLTLSVAGQESAGRCVYEISATGEAPSIPARLRLVVAGFVRYGEMENVGDAEVAFPCGQRHDRLMGILMPYSRNISAVENMMEADAMRGQMTTSTLGFSAT
;
A
#
# COMPACT_ATOMS: atom_id res chain seq x y z
N MET A 1 17.02 32.08 -17.62
CA MET A 1 16.63 30.95 -16.74
C MET A 1 16.30 29.79 -17.66
N THR A 2 17.23 28.85 -17.77
CA THR A 2 17.08 27.64 -18.59
C THR A 2 15.98 26.79 -17.97
N SER A 3 14.86 26.66 -18.69
CA SER A 3 13.83 25.65 -18.40
C SER A 3 14.51 24.29 -18.46
N ALA A 4 14.81 23.68 -17.31
CA ALA A 4 15.23 22.29 -17.27
C ALA A 4 14.13 21.47 -17.95
N SER A 5 14.45 20.85 -19.10
CA SER A 5 13.51 19.99 -19.82
C SER A 5 13.08 18.86 -18.90
N ARG A 6 11.77 18.64 -18.77
CA ARG A 6 11.24 17.55 -17.94
C ARG A 6 11.89 16.22 -18.36
N PRO A 7 12.32 15.39 -17.40
CA PRO A 7 12.83 14.08 -17.74
C PRO A 7 11.73 13.30 -18.45
N SER A 8 12.08 12.66 -19.55
CA SER A 8 11.20 11.73 -20.25
C SER A 8 10.89 10.51 -19.38
N VAL A 9 9.81 9.81 -19.69
CA VAL A 9 9.47 8.55 -19.02
C VAL A 9 10.63 7.55 -19.10
N ALA A 10 11.35 7.51 -20.23
CA ALA A 10 12.51 6.65 -20.40
C ALA A 10 13.65 7.01 -19.44
N GLN A 11 13.92 8.30 -19.23
CA GLN A 11 14.94 8.74 -18.26
C GLN A 11 14.54 8.39 -16.82
N VAL A 12 13.28 8.56 -16.45
CA VAL A 12 12.79 8.20 -15.12
C VAL A 12 12.86 6.68 -14.88
N ILE A 13 12.53 5.87 -15.88
CA ILE A 13 12.65 4.40 -15.78
C ILE A 13 14.13 3.98 -15.69
N ASP A 14 15.01 4.61 -16.47
CA ASP A 14 16.44 4.36 -16.38
C ASP A 14 17.00 4.72 -15.00
N GLU A 15 16.57 5.86 -14.44
CA GLU A 15 17.05 6.35 -13.15
C GLU A 15 16.48 5.57 -11.96
N TYR A 16 15.16 5.42 -11.88
CA TYR A 16 14.44 4.86 -10.72
C TYR A 16 13.89 3.44 -10.93
N GLY A 17 14.06 2.87 -12.12
CA GLY A 17 13.67 1.51 -12.42
C GLY A 17 12.18 1.33 -12.72
N LYS A 18 11.61 0.22 -12.25
CA LYS A 18 10.24 -0.18 -12.61
C LYS A 18 9.22 0.60 -11.79
N CYS A 19 8.21 1.16 -12.45
CA CYS A 19 7.01 1.66 -11.77
C CYS A 19 6.22 0.48 -11.18
N LEU A 20 6.11 0.42 -9.85
CA LEU A 20 5.38 -0.60 -9.09
C LEU A 20 3.88 -0.31 -8.99
N GLU A 21 3.55 0.97 -8.81
CA GLU A 21 2.20 1.48 -8.61
C GLU A 21 2.12 2.96 -8.97
N LEU A 22 0.94 3.42 -9.38
CA LEU A 22 0.67 4.82 -9.71
C LEU A 22 -0.69 5.24 -9.15
N VAL A 23 -0.69 6.24 -8.27
CA VAL A 23 -1.92 6.93 -7.89
C VAL A 23 -2.12 8.09 -8.85
N SER A 24 -3.21 8.03 -9.63
CA SER A 24 -3.43 8.98 -10.73
C SER A 24 -3.74 10.40 -10.28
N MET A 25 -4.36 10.57 -9.10
CA MET A 25 -4.76 11.86 -8.57
C MET A 25 -4.48 11.93 -7.08
N ASP A 26 -3.65 12.89 -6.70
CA ASP A 26 -3.38 13.26 -5.32
C ASP A 26 -4.38 14.34 -4.85
N PRO A 27 -5.38 13.96 -4.03
CA PRO A 27 -6.43 14.89 -3.60
C PRO A 27 -5.92 15.98 -2.65
N HIS A 28 -4.70 15.84 -2.14
CA HIS A 28 -4.10 16.81 -1.21
C HIS A 28 -3.05 17.70 -1.89
N PHE A 29 -2.80 17.52 -3.19
CA PHE A 29 -1.85 18.35 -3.93
C PHE A 29 -2.12 18.39 -5.44
N HIS A 30 -2.91 19.38 -5.88
CA HIS A 30 -3.12 19.73 -7.29
C HIS A 30 -3.51 18.57 -8.23
N ASP A 31 -4.15 17.51 -7.70
CA ASP A 31 -4.55 16.31 -8.45
C ASP A 31 -3.43 15.70 -9.30
N ILE A 32 -2.18 15.83 -8.85
CA ILE A 32 -1.02 15.27 -9.56
C ILE A 32 -1.04 13.75 -9.51
N SER A 33 -0.41 13.10 -10.47
CA SER A 33 -0.12 11.68 -10.34
C SER A 33 1.18 11.46 -9.56
N VAL A 34 1.19 10.46 -8.67
CA VAL A 34 2.36 10.06 -7.89
C VAL A 34 2.63 8.57 -8.13
N GLY A 35 3.83 8.26 -8.61
CA GLY A 35 4.29 6.89 -8.86
C GLY A 35 5.27 6.42 -7.80
N LEU A 36 5.24 5.11 -7.52
CA LEU A 36 6.24 4.42 -6.72
C LEU A 36 7.13 3.59 -7.65
N TYR A 37 8.40 3.95 -7.75
CA TYR A 37 9.38 3.28 -8.59
C TYR A 37 10.30 2.40 -7.74
N LEU A 38 10.83 1.33 -8.32
CA LEU A 38 11.73 0.41 -7.65
C LEU A 38 12.96 0.11 -8.50
N LYS A 39 14.13 0.28 -7.89
CA LYS A 39 15.44 -0.12 -8.42
C LYS A 39 16.36 -0.55 -7.29
N ASP A 40 16.99 -1.71 -7.43
CA ASP A 40 18.03 -2.20 -6.51
C ASP A 40 17.64 -2.16 -5.01
N GLY A 41 16.37 -2.51 -4.70
CA GLY A 41 15.86 -2.51 -3.32
C GLY A 41 15.43 -1.15 -2.77
N VAL A 42 15.57 -0.08 -3.56
CA VAL A 42 15.18 1.29 -3.20
C VAL A 42 13.87 1.64 -3.88
N CYS A 43 12.91 2.11 -3.09
CA CYS A 43 11.66 2.66 -3.58
C CYS A 43 11.78 4.19 -3.69
N THR A 44 11.39 4.76 -4.82
CA THR A 44 11.43 6.20 -5.10
C THR A 44 10.02 6.70 -5.42
N LEU A 45 9.57 7.72 -4.69
CA LEU A 45 8.33 8.44 -4.95
C LEU A 45 8.56 9.52 -6.00
N TRP A 46 7.78 9.53 -7.08
CA TRP A 46 8.02 10.45 -8.19
C TRP A 46 6.74 11.00 -8.80
N SER A 47 6.81 12.25 -9.26
CA SER A 47 5.78 12.88 -10.09
C SER A 47 6.42 13.68 -11.22
N PHE A 48 5.78 13.69 -12.39
CA PHE A 48 6.18 14.55 -13.53
C PHE A 48 5.66 16.00 -13.41
N SER A 49 4.98 16.33 -12.32
CA SER A 49 4.50 17.69 -12.04
C SER A 49 5.66 18.67 -11.81
N ASN A 50 5.40 19.96 -11.99
CA ASN A 50 6.34 21.05 -11.67
C ASN A 50 5.68 22.12 -10.80
N LYS A 51 4.60 21.76 -10.10
CA LYS A 51 3.90 22.68 -9.21
C LYS A 51 4.84 23.04 -8.03
N PRO A 52 4.92 24.33 -7.65
CA PRO A 52 5.60 24.71 -6.42
C PRO A 52 5.03 23.93 -5.23
N GLY A 53 5.88 23.48 -4.31
CA GLY A 53 5.45 22.64 -3.18
C GLY A 53 5.53 21.13 -3.44
N LEU A 54 5.97 20.68 -4.62
CA LEU A 54 6.00 19.26 -4.97
C LEU A 54 6.95 18.46 -4.09
N GLU A 55 8.15 18.99 -3.84
CA GLU A 55 9.17 18.31 -3.04
C GLU A 55 8.67 18.09 -1.60
N GLU A 56 8.05 19.11 -1.02
CA GLU A 56 7.43 19.04 0.30
C GLU A 56 6.29 18.02 0.33
N ARG A 57 5.48 17.95 -0.73
CA ARG A 57 4.43 16.94 -0.84
C ARG A 57 5.00 15.52 -0.93
N ILE A 58 6.02 15.30 -1.76
CA ILE A 58 6.67 13.99 -1.89
C ILE A 58 7.33 13.58 -0.56
N SER A 59 7.97 14.52 0.13
CA SER A 59 8.51 14.31 1.48
C SER A 59 7.41 13.91 2.47
N ALA A 60 6.25 14.56 2.45
CA ALA A 60 5.12 14.18 3.30
C ALA A 60 4.59 12.77 2.99
N ILE A 61 4.53 12.39 1.71
CA ILE A 61 4.15 11.02 1.30
C ILE A 61 5.21 10.01 1.77
N ARG A 62 6.50 10.32 1.61
CA ARG A 62 7.61 9.50 2.12
C ARG A 62 7.47 9.26 3.63
N ASP A 63 7.18 10.31 4.39
CA ASP A 63 7.03 10.25 5.84
C ASP A 63 5.81 9.40 6.24
N GLN A 64 4.75 9.43 5.44
CA GLN A 64 3.60 8.52 5.58
C GLN A 64 3.99 7.05 5.33
N PHE A 65 4.89 6.74 4.39
CA PHE A 65 5.41 5.37 4.25
C PHE A 65 6.19 4.91 5.50
N VAL A 66 6.94 5.80 6.13
CA VAL A 66 7.66 5.50 7.38
C VAL A 66 6.65 5.28 8.52
N ALA A 67 5.71 6.20 8.69
CA ALA A 67 4.72 6.18 9.76
C ALA A 67 3.77 4.98 9.67
N LEU A 68 3.22 4.73 8.48
CA LEU A 68 2.20 3.70 8.27
C LEU A 68 2.76 2.34 7.86
N GLY A 69 3.88 2.32 7.12
CA GLY A 69 4.47 1.10 6.58
C GLY A 69 5.67 0.57 7.36
N GLY A 70 6.30 1.40 8.19
CA GLY A 70 7.51 1.02 8.92
C GLY A 70 8.77 0.95 8.06
N LEU A 71 8.77 1.64 6.90
CA LEU A 71 9.95 1.75 6.05
C LEU A 71 10.97 2.73 6.65
N THR A 72 12.19 2.69 6.14
CA THR A 72 13.26 3.61 6.53
C THR A 72 13.57 4.57 5.38
N PRO A 73 13.61 5.89 5.63
CA PRO A 73 14.02 6.85 4.61
C PRO A 73 15.51 6.68 4.29
N ILE A 74 15.91 7.00 3.06
CA ILE A 74 17.33 7.13 2.73
C ILE A 74 17.79 8.53 3.11
N GLU A 75 18.90 8.61 3.84
CA GLU A 75 19.49 9.88 4.27
C GLU A 75 19.74 10.80 3.08
N ASP A 76 19.60 12.11 3.30
CA ASP A 76 19.78 13.17 2.30
C ASP A 76 18.89 13.05 1.05
N THR A 77 17.74 12.36 1.15
CA THR A 77 16.73 12.27 0.08
C THR A 77 15.34 12.62 0.60
N HIS A 78 14.50 13.26 -0.23
CA HIS A 78 13.12 13.61 0.12
C HIS A 78 12.10 12.54 -0.34
N ASP A 79 12.50 11.63 -1.22
CA ASP A 79 11.63 10.77 -2.02
C ASP A 79 11.94 9.27 -1.91
N LYS A 80 13.06 8.89 -1.28
CA LYS A 80 13.51 7.49 -1.26
C LYS A 80 13.32 6.80 0.08
N ILE A 81 12.87 5.56 0.01
CA ILE A 81 12.63 4.67 1.16
C ILE A 81 13.06 3.25 0.83
N ARG A 82 13.30 2.46 1.88
CA ARG A 82 13.61 1.02 1.77
C ARG A 82 13.11 0.23 2.97
N PHE A 83 12.99 -1.08 2.79
CA PHE A 83 12.86 -2.02 3.90
C PHE A 83 14.24 -2.41 4.43
N LEU A 84 14.33 -2.64 5.74
CA LEU A 84 15.55 -3.17 6.38
C LEU A 84 15.60 -4.70 6.39
N CYS A 85 14.47 -5.38 6.19
CA CYS A 85 14.39 -6.85 6.15
C CYS A 85 14.98 -7.45 4.87
N GLY A 86 15.27 -6.64 3.84
CA GLY A 86 15.78 -7.08 2.54
C GLY A 86 14.69 -7.51 1.55
N ASP A 87 13.49 -7.80 2.01
CA ASP A 87 12.34 -8.15 1.18
C ASP A 87 11.49 -6.92 0.81
N LEU A 88 10.81 -6.99 -0.33
CA LEU A 88 10.12 -5.84 -0.92
C LEU A 88 8.62 -5.73 -0.58
N HIS A 89 7.98 -6.80 -0.11
CA HIS A 89 6.56 -6.81 0.25
C HIS A 89 5.65 -6.08 -0.77
N LEU A 90 5.81 -6.42 -2.05
CA LEU A 90 5.35 -5.62 -3.19
C LEU A 90 3.85 -5.33 -3.14
N ARG A 91 3.00 -6.30 -2.76
CA ARG A 91 1.55 -6.05 -2.68
C ARG A 91 1.20 -5.08 -1.55
N ALA A 92 1.89 -5.16 -0.41
CA ALA A 92 1.67 -4.23 0.69
C ALA A 92 2.07 -2.79 0.30
N LEU A 93 3.16 -2.62 -0.46
CA LEU A 93 3.60 -1.31 -0.98
C LEU A 93 2.54 -0.62 -1.86
N ARG A 94 1.80 -1.39 -2.67
CA ARG A 94 0.73 -0.84 -3.51
C ARG A 94 -0.40 -0.23 -2.68
N PHE A 95 -0.86 -0.97 -1.67
CA PHE A 95 -1.88 -0.48 -0.74
C PHE A 95 -1.37 0.70 0.09
N LEU A 96 -0.09 0.66 0.48
CA LEU A 96 0.54 1.73 1.23
C LEU A 96 0.62 3.03 0.40
N LEU A 97 0.95 2.97 -0.89
CA LEU A 97 0.94 4.16 -1.75
C LEU A 97 -0.44 4.80 -1.81
N ALA A 98 -1.48 4.00 -2.06
CA ALA A 98 -2.85 4.50 -2.12
C ALA A 98 -3.27 5.19 -0.81
N GLN A 99 -2.88 4.64 0.34
CA GLN A 99 -3.15 5.25 1.64
C GLN A 99 -2.31 6.51 1.89
N ALA A 100 -1.01 6.47 1.61
CA ALA A 100 -0.10 7.59 1.85
C ALA A 100 -0.43 8.81 0.98
N VAL A 101 -0.90 8.58 -0.25
CA VAL A 101 -1.36 9.66 -1.15
C VAL A 101 -2.79 10.09 -0.81
N GLY A 102 -3.70 9.15 -0.60
CA GLY A 102 -5.13 9.46 -0.47
C GLY A 102 -5.56 10.01 0.90
N LYS A 103 -4.83 9.69 1.97
CA LYS A 103 -5.15 10.17 3.33
C LYS A 103 -4.46 11.50 3.62
N SER A 104 -5.00 12.21 4.62
CA SER A 104 -4.37 13.45 5.12
C SER A 104 -2.92 13.18 5.55
N PRO A 105 -1.98 14.11 5.33
CA PRO A 105 -0.61 14.02 5.86
C PRO A 105 -0.53 13.85 7.38
N ASP A 106 -1.57 14.25 8.11
CA ASP A 106 -1.66 14.08 9.58
C ASP A 106 -2.36 12.79 9.98
N PHE A 107 -2.70 11.93 9.01
CA PHE A 107 -3.38 10.67 9.29
C PHE A 107 -2.48 9.76 10.12
N SER A 108 -3.01 9.34 11.27
CA SER A 108 -2.48 8.26 12.09
C SER A 108 -3.62 7.25 12.29
N PRO A 109 -3.39 5.93 12.12
CA PRO A 109 -4.38 4.93 12.46
C PRO A 109 -4.80 5.07 13.93
N GLU A 110 -6.08 4.91 14.23
CA GLU A 110 -6.53 4.81 15.63
C GLU A 110 -5.97 3.51 16.24
N GLY A 111 -5.34 3.61 17.41
CA GLY A 111 -4.70 2.47 18.09
C GLY A 111 -3.41 2.00 17.42
N ASP A 112 -3.08 0.73 17.58
CA ASP A 112 -1.91 0.10 16.96
C ASP A 112 -2.15 -0.35 15.51
N GLY A 113 -3.38 -0.15 15.00
CA GLY A 113 -3.79 -0.61 13.69
C GLY A 113 -3.90 -2.13 13.59
N LEU A 114 -3.87 -2.89 14.69
CA LEU A 114 -3.94 -4.35 14.70
C LEU A 114 -5.31 -4.89 15.14
N SER A 115 -6.31 -4.02 15.25
CA SER A 115 -7.71 -4.42 15.44
C SER A 115 -8.65 -3.65 14.51
N ILE A 116 -9.65 -4.34 13.95
CA ILE A 116 -10.62 -3.74 13.04
C ILE A 116 -11.97 -4.47 13.08
N ARG A 117 -13.06 -3.70 12.96
CA ARG A 117 -14.39 -4.27 12.80
C ARG A 117 -14.50 -5.04 11.48
N ASP A 118 -15.09 -6.22 11.49
CA ASP A 118 -15.36 -6.95 10.27
C ASP A 118 -16.50 -6.29 9.46
N THR A 119 -16.40 -6.34 8.14
CA THR A 119 -17.41 -5.79 7.22
C THR A 119 -18.49 -6.80 6.85
N LYS A 120 -18.22 -8.09 7.05
CA LYS A 120 -19.14 -9.20 6.69
C LYS A 120 -19.90 -9.76 7.89
N THR A 121 -19.43 -9.49 9.10
CA THR A 121 -19.99 -10.04 10.35
C THR A 121 -19.98 -8.97 11.44
N LYS A 122 -20.46 -9.31 12.64
CA LYS A 122 -20.38 -8.43 13.83
C LYS A 122 -19.08 -8.64 14.62
N LEU A 123 -18.08 -9.29 14.02
CA LEU A 123 -16.80 -9.54 14.69
C LEU A 123 -15.93 -8.29 14.73
N THR A 124 -15.09 -8.22 15.75
CA THR A 124 -13.87 -7.42 15.76
C THR A 124 -12.71 -8.38 15.58
N LEU A 125 -11.96 -8.19 14.49
CA LEU A 125 -10.77 -8.96 14.16
C LEU A 125 -9.57 -8.30 14.83
N SER A 126 -8.66 -9.10 15.39
CA SER A 126 -7.41 -8.62 15.97
C SER A 126 -6.24 -9.49 15.54
N VAL A 127 -5.06 -8.90 15.48
CA VAL A 127 -3.81 -9.57 15.08
C VAL A 127 -2.76 -9.38 16.15
N ALA A 128 -2.05 -10.45 16.52
CA ALA A 128 -0.94 -10.39 17.46
C ALA A 128 0.28 -11.11 16.90
N GLY A 129 1.41 -10.40 16.77
CA GLY A 129 2.69 -10.96 16.36
C GLY A 129 3.45 -11.60 17.52
N GLN A 130 3.79 -12.88 17.39
CA GLN A 130 4.57 -13.66 18.35
C GLN A 130 5.85 -14.17 17.70
N GLU A 131 6.97 -14.11 18.42
CA GLU A 131 8.23 -14.71 17.95
C GLU A 131 8.19 -16.22 18.20
N SER A 132 8.32 -17.01 17.14
CA SER A 132 8.32 -18.47 17.19
C SER A 132 9.39 -19.02 16.26
N ALA A 133 10.28 -19.86 16.77
CA ALA A 133 11.36 -20.49 16.00
C ALA A 133 12.22 -19.51 15.15
N GLY A 134 12.45 -18.29 15.64
CA GLY A 134 13.25 -17.27 14.94
C GLY A 134 12.53 -16.55 13.80
N ARG A 135 11.20 -16.69 13.71
CA ARG A 135 10.35 -15.88 12.84
C ARG A 135 9.15 -15.31 13.60
N CYS A 136 8.67 -14.15 13.16
CA CYS A 136 7.43 -13.58 13.65
C CYS A 136 6.23 -14.24 12.97
N VAL A 137 5.37 -14.87 13.76
CA VAL A 137 4.09 -15.44 13.35
C VAL A 137 2.97 -14.57 13.90
N TYR A 138 2.02 -14.21 13.04
CA TYR A 138 0.85 -13.43 13.41
C TYR A 138 -0.35 -14.34 13.62
N GLU A 139 -0.87 -14.35 14.84
CA GLU A 139 -2.13 -15.00 15.17
C GLU A 139 -3.29 -14.02 14.93
N ILE A 140 -4.32 -14.48 14.23
CA ILE A 140 -5.53 -13.74 13.92
C ILE A 140 -6.64 -14.26 14.83
N SER A 141 -7.21 -13.37 15.63
CA SER A 141 -8.30 -13.67 16.54
C SER A 141 -9.54 -12.85 16.20
N ALA A 142 -10.69 -13.27 16.73
CA ALA A 142 -11.93 -12.53 16.56
C ALA A 142 -12.77 -12.59 17.83
N THR A 143 -13.43 -11.47 18.15
CA THR A 143 -14.40 -11.36 19.24
C THR A 143 -15.74 -10.87 18.71
N GLY A 144 -16.85 -11.33 19.31
CA GLY A 144 -18.21 -10.99 18.89
C GLY A 144 -18.97 -12.18 18.27
N GLU A 145 -19.92 -11.88 17.38
CA GLU A 145 -20.86 -12.86 16.85
C GLU A 145 -20.69 -13.11 15.34
N ALA A 146 -20.63 -14.38 14.96
CA ALA A 146 -20.72 -14.84 13.57
C ALA A 146 -21.27 -16.29 13.52
N PRO A 147 -21.87 -16.72 12.38
CA PRO A 147 -22.32 -18.10 12.20
C PRO A 147 -21.22 -19.14 12.39
N SER A 148 -19.99 -18.81 12.00
CA SER A 148 -18.81 -19.64 12.27
C SER A 148 -17.56 -18.75 12.31
N ILE A 149 -17.01 -18.52 13.50
CA ILE A 149 -15.76 -17.77 13.69
C ILE A 149 -14.58 -18.48 13.00
N PRO A 150 -14.35 -19.80 13.18
CA PRO A 150 -13.22 -20.46 12.53
C PRO A 150 -13.26 -20.39 11.00
N ALA A 151 -14.44 -20.56 10.39
CA ALA A 151 -14.58 -20.40 8.95
C ALA A 151 -14.28 -18.98 8.49
N ARG A 152 -14.68 -17.98 9.29
CA ARG A 152 -14.39 -16.58 9.00
C ARG A 152 -12.90 -16.27 9.08
N LEU A 153 -12.20 -16.76 10.11
CA LEU A 153 -10.76 -16.57 10.28
C LEU A 153 -9.97 -17.16 9.12
N ARG A 154 -10.32 -18.36 8.63
CA ARG A 154 -9.70 -18.96 7.43
C ARG A 154 -9.83 -18.07 6.18
N LEU A 155 -10.96 -17.38 6.00
CA LEU A 155 -11.13 -16.44 4.90
C LEU A 155 -10.25 -15.19 5.07
N VAL A 156 -10.07 -14.72 6.30
CA VAL A 156 -9.18 -13.58 6.60
C VAL A 156 -7.72 -13.97 6.36
N VAL A 157 -7.29 -15.17 6.79
CA VAL A 157 -5.98 -15.76 6.48
C VAL A 157 -5.76 -15.80 4.97
N ALA A 158 -6.73 -16.30 4.20
CA ALA A 158 -6.64 -16.33 2.74
C ALA A 158 -6.48 -14.92 2.14
N GLY A 159 -7.10 -13.91 2.75
CA GLY A 159 -6.91 -12.51 2.39
C GLY A 159 -5.48 -12.03 2.62
N PHE A 160 -4.87 -12.36 3.77
CA PHE A 160 -3.48 -12.02 4.06
C PHE A 160 -2.49 -12.72 3.13
N VAL A 161 -2.70 -14.00 2.84
CA VAL A 161 -1.89 -14.73 1.85
C VAL A 161 -2.00 -14.05 0.48
N ARG A 162 -3.23 -13.71 0.07
CA ARG A 162 -3.48 -13.11 -1.25
C ARG A 162 -2.96 -11.68 -1.36
N TYR A 163 -3.13 -10.81 -0.37
CA TYR A 163 -2.82 -9.38 -0.51
C TYR A 163 -1.56 -8.94 0.23
N GLY A 164 -1.10 -9.72 1.20
CA GLY A 164 0.13 -9.45 1.94
C GLY A 164 1.34 -10.25 1.47
N GLU A 165 1.18 -11.16 0.50
CA GLU A 165 2.24 -12.10 0.08
C GLU A 165 2.76 -12.94 1.25
N MET A 166 1.86 -13.25 2.19
CA MET A 166 2.17 -13.98 3.41
C MET A 166 2.01 -15.49 3.22
N GLU A 167 2.67 -16.25 4.08
CA GLU A 167 2.51 -17.69 4.19
C GLU A 167 1.39 -18.01 5.18
N ASN A 168 0.54 -18.99 4.85
CA ASN A 168 -0.34 -19.61 5.83
C ASN A 168 0.47 -20.65 6.61
N VAL A 169 0.60 -20.44 7.92
CA VAL A 169 1.39 -21.30 8.82
C VAL A 169 0.52 -22.02 9.86
N GLY A 170 -0.80 -21.81 9.81
CA GLY A 170 -1.77 -22.40 10.74
C GLY A 170 -3.21 -21.97 10.44
N ASP A 171 -4.19 -22.52 11.15
CA ASP A 171 -5.62 -22.28 10.87
C ASP A 171 -6.04 -20.80 10.93
N ALA A 172 -5.40 -20.03 11.80
CA ALA A 172 -5.60 -18.61 11.98
C ALA A 172 -4.25 -17.85 12.06
N GLU A 173 -3.21 -18.39 11.41
CA GLU A 173 -1.86 -17.89 11.56
C GLU A 173 -1.22 -17.60 10.20
N VAL A 174 -0.54 -16.46 10.11
CA VAL A 174 0.20 -16.04 8.92
C VAL A 174 1.56 -15.49 9.29
N ALA A 175 2.50 -15.56 8.36
CA ALA A 175 3.82 -14.96 8.55
C ALA A 175 4.35 -14.36 7.25
N PHE A 176 5.15 -13.31 7.36
CA PHE A 176 5.89 -12.80 6.20
C PHE A 176 6.98 -13.80 5.81
N PRO A 177 7.28 -13.96 4.50
CA PRO A 177 8.36 -14.85 4.04
C PRO A 177 9.74 -14.48 4.60
N CYS A 178 10.02 -13.18 4.79
CA CYS A 178 11.25 -12.69 5.43
C CYS A 178 11.41 -13.13 6.90
N GLY A 179 10.34 -13.63 7.53
CA GLY A 179 10.30 -14.02 8.94
C GLY A 179 10.37 -12.86 9.93
N GLN A 180 10.51 -11.61 9.49
CA GLN A 180 10.63 -10.46 10.38
C GLN A 180 9.26 -9.88 10.80
N ARG A 181 9.29 -9.11 11.90
CA ARG A 181 8.14 -8.39 12.42
C ARG A 181 7.88 -7.10 11.63
N HIS A 182 6.64 -6.91 11.21
CA HIS A 182 6.10 -5.85 10.36
C HIS A 182 4.67 -5.47 10.79
N ASP A 183 4.46 -5.13 12.07
CA ASP A 183 3.15 -4.77 12.64
C ASP A 183 2.44 -3.67 11.83
N ARG A 184 3.21 -2.67 11.37
CA ARG A 184 2.71 -1.57 10.54
C ARG A 184 2.14 -2.07 9.20
N LEU A 185 2.81 -3.00 8.54
CA LEU A 185 2.27 -3.62 7.32
C LEU A 185 1.02 -4.46 7.60
N MET A 186 0.96 -5.14 8.76
CA MET A 186 -0.27 -5.86 9.15
C MET A 186 -1.46 -4.92 9.24
N GLY A 187 -1.27 -3.74 9.85
CA GLY A 187 -2.33 -2.73 9.94
C GLY A 187 -2.76 -2.17 8.58
N ILE A 188 -1.81 -2.01 7.65
CA ILE A 188 -2.12 -1.65 6.25
C ILE A 188 -2.94 -2.74 5.56
N LEU A 189 -2.63 -4.02 5.80
CA LEU A 189 -3.23 -5.16 5.10
C LEU A 189 -4.58 -5.57 5.66
N MET A 190 -4.85 -5.37 6.96
CA MET A 190 -6.10 -5.79 7.61
C MET A 190 -7.39 -5.35 6.88
N PRO A 191 -7.55 -4.08 6.46
CA PRO A 191 -8.76 -3.64 5.75
C PRO A 191 -9.01 -4.41 4.45
N TYR A 192 -7.96 -4.85 3.78
CA TYR A 192 -8.00 -5.60 2.52
C TYR A 192 -8.19 -7.10 2.76
N SER A 193 -7.45 -7.67 3.73
CA SER A 193 -7.50 -9.10 4.05
C SER A 193 -8.86 -9.55 4.57
N ARG A 194 -9.64 -8.66 5.22
CA ARG A 194 -10.99 -9.02 5.68
C ARG A 194 -11.98 -9.22 4.53
N ASN A 195 -11.80 -8.66 3.33
CA ASN A 195 -12.86 -8.70 2.31
C ASN A 195 -12.31 -8.76 0.88
N ILE A 196 -11.87 -9.95 0.47
CA ILE A 196 -11.25 -10.21 -0.83
C ILE A 196 -12.08 -9.65 -2.00
N SER A 197 -13.36 -9.99 -2.08
CA SER A 197 -14.21 -9.56 -3.19
C SER A 197 -14.37 -8.04 -3.30
N ALA A 198 -14.39 -7.33 -2.16
CA ALA A 198 -14.43 -5.87 -2.20
C ALA A 198 -13.11 -5.25 -2.69
N VAL A 199 -11.98 -5.88 -2.36
CA VAL A 199 -10.67 -5.44 -2.84
C VAL A 199 -10.55 -5.66 -4.34
N GLU A 200 -11.03 -6.79 -4.87
CA GLU A 200 -11.05 -7.05 -6.32
C GLU A 200 -11.85 -5.99 -7.06
N ASN A 201 -13.07 -5.70 -6.61
CA ASN A 201 -13.91 -4.66 -7.20
C ASN A 201 -13.24 -3.27 -7.16
N MET A 202 -12.55 -2.94 -6.05
CA MET A 202 -11.81 -1.69 -5.91
C MET A 202 -10.66 -1.60 -6.92
N MET A 203 -9.86 -2.67 -7.04
CA MET A 203 -8.74 -2.73 -7.98
C MET A 203 -9.21 -2.65 -9.43
N GLU A 204 -10.34 -3.29 -9.77
CA GLU A 204 -10.96 -3.17 -11.10
C GLU A 204 -11.43 -1.73 -11.38
N ALA A 205 -12.07 -1.07 -10.40
CA ALA A 205 -12.52 0.31 -10.55
C ALA A 205 -11.35 1.30 -10.72
N ASP A 206 -10.25 1.10 -10.00
CA ASP A 206 -9.04 1.93 -10.14
C ASP A 206 -8.35 1.70 -11.49
N ALA A 207 -8.28 0.45 -11.96
CA ALA A 207 -7.78 0.13 -13.30
C ALA A 207 -8.62 0.79 -14.41
N MET A 208 -9.95 0.81 -14.25
CA MET A 208 -10.85 1.50 -15.17
C MET A 208 -10.68 3.02 -15.14
N ARG A 209 -10.42 3.63 -13.98
CA ARG A 209 -10.10 5.07 -13.89
C ARG A 209 -8.77 5.42 -14.58
N GLY A 210 -7.78 4.54 -14.53
CA GLY A 210 -6.52 4.69 -15.27
C GLY A 210 -6.67 4.52 -16.79
N GLN A 211 -7.77 3.92 -17.24
CA GLN A 211 -8.15 3.74 -18.65
C GLN A 211 -9.34 4.65 -19.00
N MET A 212 -9.16 5.97 -18.97
CA MET A 212 -10.13 6.83 -19.66
C MET A 212 -10.07 6.50 -21.16
N THR A 213 -11.02 5.69 -21.61
CA THR A 213 -11.19 5.32 -23.01
C THR A 213 -11.57 6.59 -23.79
N THR A 214 -10.93 6.79 -24.94
CA THR A 214 -11.15 7.92 -25.86
C THR A 214 -12.52 7.86 -26.58
N SER A 215 -13.49 7.11 -26.05
CA SER A 215 -14.71 6.73 -26.76
C SER A 215 -15.88 7.71 -26.59
N THR A 216 -15.70 8.88 -25.98
CA THR A 216 -16.77 9.89 -25.83
C THR A 216 -16.36 11.30 -26.28
N LEU A 217 -15.52 11.39 -27.31
CA LEU A 217 -15.48 12.60 -28.14
C LEU A 217 -16.22 12.30 -29.45
N GLY A 218 -17.53 12.56 -29.42
CA GLY A 218 -18.37 12.54 -30.60
C GLY A 218 -17.89 13.57 -31.61
N PHE A 219 -17.24 13.10 -32.67
CA PHE A 219 -17.12 13.84 -33.92
C PHE A 219 -18.09 13.21 -34.92
N SER A 220 -19.34 13.68 -34.89
CA SER A 220 -20.18 13.61 -36.09
C SER A 220 -19.66 14.69 -37.03
N ALA A 221 -18.86 14.29 -38.02
CA ALA A 221 -18.53 15.15 -39.15
C ALA A 221 -19.82 15.43 -39.94
N THR A 222 -20.21 16.70 -40.00
CA THR A 222 -21.10 17.24 -41.04
C THR A 222 -20.36 17.34 -42.36
#